data_AF-A0AAV0QZL3-F1
#
_entry.id   AF-A0AAV0QZL3-F1
#
_cell.length_a   1.000
_cell.length_b   1.000
_cell.length_c   1.000
_cell.angle_alpha   90.00
_cell.angle_beta   90.00
_cell.angle_gamma   90.00
#
_symmetry.space_group_name_H-M   'P 1'
#
loop_
_entity.id
_entity.type
_entity.pdbx_description
1 polymer ?
#
loop_
_entity_poly.entity_id
_entity_poly.type
_entity_poly.pdbx_seq_one_letter_code
_entity_poly.pdbx_strand_id
1 'polypeptide(L)' 'MALTIGITDTNNQDLCLIDSASTHTILKDKKYFSYLEMRKASVSTISGKTNIIEGSGRANLLLAGGTRLCITDALYSSKS' A
#
# COMPACT_ATOMS: atom_id res chain seq x y z
N MET A 1 6.01 14.86 12.16
CA MET A 1 4.59 14.60 12.47
C MET A 1 4.10 13.59 11.44
N ALA A 2 4.07 12.30 11.79
CA ALA A 2 3.56 11.27 10.89
C ALA A 2 2.05 11.18 11.14
N LEU A 3 1.23 11.40 10.11
CA LEU A 3 -0.17 11.00 10.16
C LEU A 3 -0.19 9.48 9.94
N THR A 4 -0.47 8.72 10.99
CA THR A 4 -0.81 7.31 10.90
C THR A 4 -2.31 7.20 10.69
N ILE A 5 -2.74 6.92 9.46
CA ILE A 5 -4.15 6.64 9.17
C ILE A 5 -4.34 5.12 9.29
N GLY A 6 -5.00 4.68 10.36
CA GLY A 6 -5.48 3.31 10.48
C GLY A 6 -6.72 3.13 9.63
N ILE A 7 -6.64 2.34 8.56
CA ILE A 7 -7.79 2.00 7.70
C ILE A 7 -8.34 0.67 8.17
N THR A 8 -9.60 0.65 8.62
CA THR A 8 -10.33 -0.58 8.96
C THR A 8 -11.32 -0.89 7.83
N ASP A 9 -11.14 -2.00 7.12
CA ASP A 9 -12.18 -2.54 6.23
C ASP A 9 -13.33 -3.13 7.06
N THR A 10 -14.56 -2.83 6.67
CA THR A 10 -15.77 -3.17 7.43
C THR A 10 -16.19 -4.65 7.33
N ASN A 11 -15.48 -5.49 6.57
CA ASN A 11 -15.88 -6.89 6.35
C ASN A 11 -14.83 -7.97 6.69
N ASN A 12 -13.63 -7.58 7.11
CA ASN A 12 -12.67 -8.40 7.87
C ASN A 12 -11.50 -7.49 8.23
N GLN A 13 -10.90 -7.68 9.40
CA GLN A 13 -9.90 -6.82 10.04
C GLN A 13 -8.59 -6.61 9.25
N ASP A 14 -8.64 -6.10 8.02
CA ASP A 14 -7.45 -5.66 7.29
C ASP A 14 -7.14 -4.23 7.70
N LEU A 15 -6.35 -4.10 8.77
CA LEU A 15 -5.80 -2.83 9.21
C LEU A 15 -4.64 -2.45 8.27
N CYS A 16 -4.88 -1.50 7.37
CA CYS A 16 -3.80 -0.95 6.55
C CYS A 16 -3.24 0.30 7.24
N LEU A 17 -1.94 0.28 7.58
CA LEU A 17 -1.21 1.42 8.10
C LEU A 17 -0.61 2.19 6.93
N ILE A 18 -1.12 3.39 6.67
CA ILE A 18 -0.54 4.29 5.68
C ILE A 18 0.33 5.31 6.40
N ASP A 19 1.65 5.23 6.16
CA ASP A 19 2.61 6.22 6.61
C ASP A 19 2.76 7.33 5.57
N SER A 20 2.28 8.53 5.93
CA SER A 20 2.41 9.75 5.14
C SER A 20 3.85 10.26 4.99
N ALA A 21 4.80 9.76 5.81
CA ALA A 21 6.21 10.14 5.73
C ALA A 21 7.01 9.31 4.71
N SER A 22 6.41 8.29 4.10
CA SER A 22 7.03 7.44 3.08
C SER A 22 6.73 7.94 1.67
N THR A 23 7.73 7.94 0.79
CA THR A 23 7.57 8.31 -0.63
C THR A 23 6.64 7.38 -1.40
N HIS A 24 6.52 6.12 -0.96
CA HIS A 24 5.74 5.09 -1.62
C HIS A 24 4.89 4.32 -0.62
N THR A 25 3.61 4.10 -0.95
CA THR A 25 2.73 3.21 -0.17
C THR A 25 2.87 1.77 -0.69
N ILE A 26 3.16 0.83 0.21
CA ILE A 26 3.24 -0.61 -0.12
C ILE A 26 1.97 -1.30 0.39
N LEU A 27 1.32 -2.08 -0.47
CA LEU A 27 0.10 -2.85 -0.17
C LEU A 27 0.36 -4.34 -0.37
N LYS A 28 -0.20 -5.15 0.54
CA LYS A 28 0.00 -6.60 0.58
C LYS A 28 -1.00 -7.40 -0.24
N ASP A 29 -2.21 -6.87 -0.39
CA ASP A 29 -3.29 -7.55 -1.10
C ASP A 29 -3.56 -6.87 -2.45
N LYS A 30 -3.69 -7.70 -3.49
CA LYS A 30 -3.98 -7.24 -4.85
C LYS A 30 -5.39 -6.67 -4.97
N LYS A 31 -6.32 -7.04 -4.08
CA LYS A 31 -7.73 -6.59 -4.14
C LYS A 31 -7.90 -5.07 -4.09
N TYR A 32 -6.92 -4.36 -3.53
CA TYR A 32 -6.93 -2.90 -3.45
C TYR A 32 -6.51 -2.23 -4.76
N PHE A 33 -5.93 -2.97 -5.71
CA PHE A 33 -5.45 -2.42 -6.97
C PHE A 33 -6.55 -2.48 -8.03
N SER A 34 -6.88 -1.31 -8.58
CA SER A 34 -7.69 -1.22 -9.82
C SER A 34 -6.88 -1.57 -11.07
N TYR A 35 -5.57 -1.32 -11.01
CA TYR A 35 -4.60 -1.67 -12.04
C TYR A 35 -3.31 -2.04 -11.33
N LEU A 36 -2.75 -3.21 -11.66
CA LEU A 36 -1.51 -3.71 -11.10
C LEU A 36 -0.65 -4.28 -12.22
N GLU A 37 0.52 -3.68 -12.43
CA GLU A 37 1.54 -4.23 -13.30
C GLU A 37 2.54 -5.03 -12.45
N MET A 38 2.71 -6.31 -12.77
CA MET A 38 3.66 -7.17 -12.07
C MET A 38 5.08 -6.84 -12.55
N ARG A 39 5.90 -6.31 -11.66
CA ARG A 39 7.30 -5.95 -11.93
C ARG A 39 8.12 -6.13 -10.66
N LYS A 40 9.25 -6.80 -10.79
CA LYS A 40 10.21 -6.89 -9.70
C LYS A 40 10.95 -5.58 -9.57
N ALA A 41 10.90 -4.99 -8.37
CA ALA A 41 11.65 -3.81 -8.02
C ALA A 41 12.27 -3.94 -6.63
N SER A 42 13.29 -3.12 -6.39
CA SER A 42 14.00 -3.06 -5.12
C SER A 42 13.68 -1.76 -4.41
N VAL A 43 13.41 -1.81 -3.11
CA VAL A 43 13.27 -0.62 -2.26
C VAL A 43 14.40 -0.55 -1.25
N SER A 44 14.86 0.66 -0.97
CA SER A 44 15.82 0.93 0.08
C SER A 44 15.05 1.18 1.38
N THR A 45 15.29 0.35 2.39
CA THR A 45 14.76 0.52 3.74
C THR A 45 15.88 0.94 4.68
N ILE A 46 15.55 1.34 5.91
CA ILE A 46 16.55 1.61 6.95
C ILE A 46 17.46 0.41 7.23
N SER A 47 16.99 -0.82 6.95
CA SER A 47 17.75 -2.07 7.10
C SER A 47 18.59 -2.43 5.87
N GLY A 48 18.58 -1.59 4.83
CA GLY A 48 19.24 -1.85 3.55
C GLY A 48 18.27 -2.08 2.39
N LYS A 49 18.82 -2.46 1.24
CA LYS A 49 18.08 -2.68 0.00
C LYS A 49 17.41 -4.05 -0.01
N THR A 50 16.11 -4.09 -0.30
CA THR A 50 15.32 -5.33 -0.32
C THR A 50 14.49 -5.44 -1.60
N ASN A 51 14.39 -6.65 -2.15
CA ASN A 51 13.70 -6.96 -3.41
C ASN A 51 12.30 -7.55 -3.14
N ILE A 52 11.52 -6.88 -2.31
CA ILE A 52 10.18 -7.35 -1.90
C ILE A 52 9.07 -6.83 -2.82
N ILE A 53 9.35 -5.88 -3.70
CA ILE A 53 8.32 -5.32 -4.59
C ILE A 53 8.11 -6.24 -5.77
N GLU A 54 6.87 -6.67 -5.93
CA GLU A 54 6.41 -7.62 -6.93
C GLU A 54 5.54 -6.97 -8.01
N GLY A 55 5.09 -5.73 -7.77
CA GLY A 55 4.39 -4.93 -8.77
C GLY A 55 4.15 -3.50 -8.34
N SER A 56 3.57 -2.71 -9.23
CA SER A 56 3.16 -1.33 -8.97
C SER A 56 1.89 -1.00 -9.76
N GLY A 57 1.10 -0.06 -9.26
CA GLY A 57 -0.07 0.42 -9.99
C GLY A 57 -1.02 1.25 -9.15
N ARG A 58 -2.22 1.49 -9.68
CA ARG A 58 -3.21 2.34 -9.02
C ARG A 58 -4.05 1.54 -8.04
N ALA A 59 -4.00 1.94 -6.77
CA ALA A 59 -4.84 1.39 -5.71
C ALA A 59 -5.96 2.35 -5.31
N ASN A 60 -7.13 1.79 -4.97
CA ASN A 60 -8.25 2.52 -4.41
C ASN A 60 -8.65 1.85 -3.10
N LEU A 61 -8.66 2.62 -2.01
CA LEU A 61 -9.10 2.17 -0.71
C LEU A 61 -10.36 2.94 -0.32
N LEU A 62 -11.33 2.24 0.26
CA LEU A 62 -12.49 2.86 0.88
C LEU A 62 -12.25 2.89 2.38
N LEU A 63 -12.14 4.08 2.95
CA LEU A 63 -11.98 4.28 4.37
C LEU A 63 -13.32 4.29 5.08
N ALA A 64 -13.29 4.07 6.39
CA ALA A 64 -14.42 4.32 7.27
C ALA A 64 -14.97 5.74 7.02
N GLY A 65 -16.30 5.86 7.01
CA GLY A 65 -16.99 7.10 6.65
C GLY A 65 -17.12 7.36 5.15
N GLY A 66 -16.81 6.38 4.30
CA GLY A 66 -17.03 6.45 2.85
C GLY A 66 -15.99 7.27 2.08
N THR A 67 -14.90 7.69 2.74
CA THR A 67 -13.82 8.44 2.09
C THR A 67 -13.05 7.52 1.15
N ARG A 68 -12.89 7.90 -0.11
CA ARG A 68 -12.07 7.15 -1.09
C ARG A 68 -10.65 7.71 -1.14
N LEU A 69 -9.67 6.88 -0.86
CA LEU A 69 -8.26 7.19 -1.06
C LEU A 69 -7.77 6.52 -2.35
N CYS A 70 -7.32 7.33 -3.30
CA CYS A 70 -6.73 6.87 -4.54
C CYS A 70 -5.22 7.07 -4.47
N ILE A 71 -4.46 6.00 -4.65
CA ILE A 71 -2.99 6.01 -4.68
C ILE A 71 -2.59 5.66 -6.10
N THR A 72 -2.01 6.63 -6.81
CA THR A 72 -1.69 6.46 -8.24
C THR A 72 -0.50 5.53 -8.47
N ASP A 73 0.47 5.54 -7.56
CA ASP A 73 1.70 4.74 -7.64
C ASP A 73 1.90 3.92 -6.35
N ALA A 74 0.97 2.98 -6.11
CA ALA A 74 1.08 2.03 -5.02
C ALA A 74 1.99 0.87 -5.42
N LEU A 75 2.82 0.42 -4.50
CA LEU A 75 3.68 -0.74 -4.68
C LEU A 75 3.01 -1.98 -4.10
N TYR A 76 3.17 -3.11 -4.76
CA TYR A 76 2.65 -4.40 -4.33
C TYR A 76 3.77 -5.27 -3.76
N SER A 77 3.56 -5.83 -2.58
CA SER A 77 4.45 -6.82 -1.97
C SER A 77 3.67 -7.81 -1.13
N SER A 78 3.60 -9.08 -1.54
CA SER A 78 2.98 -10.14 -0.74
C SER A 78 3.77 -10.46 0.55
N LYS A 79 5.03 -10.04 0.62
CA LYS A 79 6.00 -10.36 1.68
C LYS A 79 6.14 -9.26 2.72
N SER A 80 5.45 -8.13 2.54
CA SER A 80 5.43 -7.01 3.48
C SER A 80 4.53 -7.26 4.69
#